data_AF-A0A1Q8Y9D0-F1
#
_entry.id   AF-A0A1Q8Y9D0-F1
#
_cell.length_a   1.000
_cell.length_b   1.000
_cell.length_c   1.000
_cell.angle_alpha   90.00
_cell.angle_beta   90.00
_cell.angle_gamma   90.00
#
_symmetry.space_group_name_H-M   'P 1'
#
loop_
_entity.id
_entity.type
_entity.pdbx_description
1 polymer ?
#
loop_
_entity_poly.entity_id
_entity_poly.type
_entity_poly.pdbx_seq_one_letter_code
_entity_poly.pdbx_strand_id
1 'polypeptide(L)'
;MQSMSTNNIPDEDDEQATEDSGDFFTLQQDLITLIEDFRATHLVDNRKMSLKKFAEYSGISVPILTAITNGNRWAAKTSRETVEKLASALEIPVLQVYILSGFIKNDDVVYTTNIQNTLELIYRQMSKDKNMTYKLPKKSVWNTWPESAKIAFAMMYEDLTNNILLRYITLPEPQ
;
A
#
# COMPACT_ATOMS: atom_id res chain seq x y z
N MET A 1 63.47 -35.76 -8.90
CA MET A 1 62.91 -35.64 -7.54
C MET A 1 62.58 -34.18 -7.33
N GLN A 2 61.32 -33.90 -6.97
CA GLN A 2 60.78 -32.61 -6.51
C GLN A 2 60.76 -31.47 -7.53
N SER A 3 59.74 -30.65 -7.71
CA SER A 3 58.30 -30.66 -7.38
C SER A 3 57.78 -29.35 -8.00
N MET A 4 56.73 -29.43 -8.81
CA MET A 4 56.03 -28.25 -9.33
C MET A 4 55.22 -27.60 -8.20
N SER A 5 55.34 -26.29 -8.02
CA SER A 5 54.35 -25.48 -7.31
C SER A 5 53.62 -24.61 -8.33
N THR A 6 52.52 -25.13 -8.86
CA THR A 6 51.46 -24.33 -9.45
C THR A 6 50.60 -23.79 -8.32
N ASN A 7 50.48 -22.47 -8.22
CA ASN A 7 49.57 -21.81 -7.30
C ASN A 7 48.13 -22.24 -7.62
N ASN A 8 47.52 -22.97 -6.68
CA ASN A 8 46.08 -23.21 -6.62
C ASN A 8 45.38 -21.89 -6.30
N ILE A 9 44.64 -21.37 -7.28
CA ILE A 9 43.54 -20.45 -7.04
C ILE A 9 42.36 -21.35 -6.65
N PRO A 10 41.67 -21.13 -5.51
CA PRO A 10 40.49 -21.90 -5.19
C PRO A 10 39.35 -21.45 -6.11
N ASP A 11 38.81 -22.39 -6.88
CA ASP A 11 37.49 -22.27 -7.51
C ASP A 11 36.45 -22.23 -6.39
N GLU A 12 36.06 -21.04 -5.96
CA GLU A 12 34.83 -20.81 -5.21
C GLU A 12 33.70 -20.62 -6.23
N ASP A 13 33.01 -21.71 -6.57
CA ASP A 13 31.66 -21.69 -7.13
C ASP A 13 30.93 -22.98 -6.72
N ASP A 14 30.91 -23.25 -5.40
CA ASP A 14 29.85 -24.04 -4.78
C ASP A 14 28.76 -23.04 -4.31
N GLU A 15 28.07 -22.43 -5.28
CA GLU A 15 26.76 -21.81 -5.01
C GLU A 15 25.78 -22.93 -4.64
N GLN A 16 25.72 -23.20 -3.34
CA GLN A 16 24.64 -23.96 -2.73
C GLN A 16 23.33 -23.30 -3.13
N ALA A 17 22.58 -23.99 -4.00
CA ALA A 17 21.19 -23.69 -4.28
C ALA A 17 20.38 -23.88 -2.98
N THR A 18 20.26 -22.81 -2.21
CA THR A 18 19.22 -22.69 -1.20
C THR A 18 17.90 -22.50 -1.94
N GLU A 19 17.02 -23.50 -1.84
CA GLU A 19 15.61 -23.43 -2.22
C GLU A 19 14.91 -22.39 -1.35
N ASP A 20 15.13 -21.12 -1.65
CA ASP A 20 14.43 -19.99 -1.06
C ASP A 20 13.17 -19.76 -1.90
N SER A 21 12.09 -20.47 -1.56
CA SER A 21 10.78 -20.20 -2.16
C SER A 21 10.45 -18.72 -1.92
N GLY A 22 10.41 -17.94 -2.99
CA GLY A 22 10.71 -16.50 -2.96
C GLY A 22 10.00 -15.71 -1.86
N ASP A 23 10.77 -14.85 -1.21
CA ASP A 23 10.42 -13.96 -0.08
C ASP A 23 9.03 -13.29 -0.17
N PHE A 24 8.52 -13.06 -1.38
CA PHE A 24 7.28 -12.33 -1.63
C PHE A 24 6.08 -13.22 -1.95
N PHE A 25 6.24 -14.54 -2.06
CA PHE A 25 5.16 -15.45 -2.47
C PHE A 25 3.93 -15.31 -1.57
N THR A 26 4.14 -15.35 -0.26
CA THR A 26 3.07 -15.23 0.75
C THR A 26 2.39 -13.87 0.74
N LEU A 27 3.11 -12.79 0.43
CA LEU A 27 2.59 -11.42 0.42
C LEU A 27 1.65 -11.15 -0.75
N GLN A 28 1.88 -11.79 -1.90
CA GLN A 28 1.12 -11.58 -3.13
C GLN A 28 0.34 -12.83 -3.57
N GLN A 29 0.08 -13.74 -2.63
CA GLN A 29 -0.58 -15.01 -2.89
C GLN A 29 -1.91 -14.82 -3.61
N ASP A 30 -2.72 -13.85 -3.19
CA ASP A 30 -4.03 -13.59 -3.77
C ASP A 30 -3.92 -13.14 -5.25
N LEU A 31 -2.90 -12.33 -5.56
CA LEU A 31 -2.61 -11.94 -6.94
C LEU A 31 -2.14 -13.14 -7.78
N ILE A 32 -1.30 -14.01 -7.23
CA ILE A 32 -0.81 -15.21 -7.92
C ILE A 32 -1.98 -16.16 -8.21
N THR A 33 -2.85 -16.39 -7.22
CA THR A 33 -4.05 -17.20 -7.39
C THR A 33 -4.95 -16.63 -8.49
N LEU A 34 -5.17 -15.32 -8.50
CA LEU A 34 -5.95 -14.67 -9.56
C LEU A 34 -5.35 -14.88 -10.96
N ILE A 35 -4.02 -14.80 -11.10
CA ILE A 35 -3.33 -15.10 -12.37
C ILE A 35 -3.54 -16.56 -12.77
N GLU A 36 -3.44 -17.49 -11.83
CA GLU A 36 -3.64 -18.92 -12.10
C GLU A 36 -5.09 -19.25 -12.51
N ASP A 37 -6.07 -18.62 -11.85
CA ASP A 37 -7.49 -18.76 -12.15
C ASP A 37 -7.84 -18.18 -13.52
N PHE A 38 -7.30 -17.00 -13.85
CA PHE A 38 -7.44 -16.40 -15.18
C PHE A 38 -6.90 -17.34 -16.26
N ARG A 39 -5.72 -17.93 -16.04
CA ARG A 39 -5.11 -18.88 -16.97
C ARG A 39 -5.90 -20.19 -17.11
N ALA A 40 -6.58 -20.61 -16.04
CA ALA A 40 -7.42 -21.82 -16.05
C ALA A 40 -8.76 -21.61 -16.76
N THR A 41 -9.33 -20.40 -16.66
CA THR A 41 -10.60 -20.04 -17.30
C THR A 41 -10.46 -19.68 -18.77
N HIS A 42 -9.33 -19.07 -19.17
CA HIS A 42 -9.04 -18.69 -20.55
C HIS A 42 -8.26 -19.78 -21.27
N LEU A 43 -8.97 -20.80 -21.75
CA LEU A 43 -8.36 -21.95 -22.41
C LEU A 43 -7.77 -21.60 -23.79
N VAL A 44 -6.62 -22.18 -24.09
CA VAL A 44 -5.98 -22.15 -25.41
C VAL A 44 -5.83 -23.59 -25.87
N ASP A 45 -6.37 -23.92 -27.04
CA ASP A 45 -6.42 -25.29 -27.58
C ASP A 45 -7.02 -26.32 -26.60
N ASN A 46 -8.11 -25.94 -25.90
CA ASN A 46 -8.76 -26.72 -24.84
C ASN A 46 -7.86 -27.07 -23.64
N ARG A 47 -6.81 -26.28 -23.39
CA ARG A 47 -5.90 -26.44 -22.26
C ARG A 47 -5.72 -25.14 -21.50
N LYS A 48 -5.32 -25.24 -20.22
CA LYS A 48 -4.91 -24.11 -19.39
C LYS A 48 -3.87 -23.26 -20.13
N MET A 49 -4.07 -21.94 -20.14
CA MET A 49 -3.13 -21.02 -20.74
C MET A 49 -1.75 -21.16 -20.11
N SER A 50 -0.72 -21.35 -20.94
CA SER A 50 0.67 -21.37 -20.46
C SER A 50 1.09 -19.97 -20.01
N LEU A 51 2.05 -19.89 -19.08
CA LEU A 51 2.57 -18.60 -18.62
C LEU A 51 3.19 -17.79 -19.77
N LYS A 52 3.79 -18.47 -20.75
CA LYS A 52 4.30 -17.87 -21.98
C LYS A 52 3.18 -17.20 -22.79
N LYS A 53 2.02 -17.85 -22.91
CA LYS A 53 0.89 -17.28 -23.64
C LYS A 53 0.23 -16.12 -22.89
N PHE A 54 0.18 -16.21 -21.56
CA PHE A 54 -0.25 -15.10 -20.71
C PHE A 54 0.70 -13.89 -20.80
N ALA A 55 2.01 -14.13 -20.93
CA ALA A 55 3.00 -13.09 -21.17
C ALA A 55 2.79 -12.37 -22.51
N GLU A 56 2.52 -13.12 -23.57
CA GLU A 56 2.15 -12.55 -24.88
C GLU A 56 0.85 -11.72 -24.80
N TYR A 57 -0.14 -12.23 -24.07
CA TYR A 57 -1.43 -11.57 -23.90
C TYR A 57 -1.34 -10.28 -23.07
N SER A 58 -0.60 -10.31 -21.96
CA SER A 58 -0.42 -9.15 -21.06
C SER A 58 0.61 -8.13 -21.56
N GLY A 59 1.44 -8.50 -22.54
CA GLY A 59 2.54 -7.64 -23.00
C GLY A 59 3.66 -7.47 -21.97
N ILE A 60 3.78 -8.42 -21.03
CA ILE A 60 4.81 -8.49 -19.99
C ILE A 60 5.80 -9.59 -20.37
N SER A 61 7.09 -9.38 -20.11
CA SER A 61 8.09 -10.40 -20.44
C SER A 61 7.93 -11.65 -19.57
N VAL A 62 8.12 -12.83 -20.18
CA VAL A 62 8.06 -14.12 -19.48
C VAL A 62 8.94 -14.14 -18.22
N PRO A 63 10.20 -13.65 -18.23
CA PRO A 63 11.03 -13.66 -17.02
C PRO A 63 10.43 -12.85 -15.86
N ILE A 64 9.78 -11.72 -16.14
CA ILE A 64 9.14 -10.90 -15.09
C ILE A 64 7.95 -11.65 -14.50
N LEU A 65 7.09 -12.22 -15.35
CA LEU A 65 5.93 -12.97 -14.87
C LEU A 65 6.33 -14.21 -14.07
N THR A 66 7.32 -14.98 -14.54
CA THR A 66 7.86 -16.12 -13.79
C THR A 66 8.40 -15.70 -12.44
N ALA A 67 9.14 -14.58 -12.37
CA ALA A 67 9.66 -14.08 -11.11
C ALA A 67 8.53 -13.64 -10.16
N ILE A 68 7.43 -13.07 -10.69
CA ILE A 68 6.25 -12.70 -9.89
C ILE A 68 5.53 -13.96 -9.38
N THR A 69 5.21 -14.90 -10.27
CA THR A 69 4.45 -16.11 -9.90
C THR A 69 5.21 -17.02 -8.94
N ASN A 70 6.54 -17.01 -9.00
CA ASN A 70 7.38 -17.79 -8.09
C ASN A 70 7.69 -17.07 -6.78
N GLY A 71 7.26 -15.81 -6.61
CA GLY A 71 7.54 -15.02 -5.41
C GLY A 71 8.94 -14.40 -5.34
N ASN A 72 9.79 -14.62 -6.35
CA ASN A 72 11.15 -14.03 -6.43
C ASN A 72 11.12 -12.52 -6.69
N ARG A 73 9.98 -11.99 -7.17
CA ARG A 73 9.75 -10.57 -7.44
C ARG A 73 8.38 -10.16 -6.94
N TRP A 74 8.35 -9.07 -6.17
CA TRP A 74 7.09 -8.47 -5.75
C TRP A 74 6.47 -7.65 -6.87
N ALA A 75 5.24 -7.97 -7.27
CA ALA A 75 4.50 -7.31 -8.34
C ALA A 75 4.39 -5.79 -8.09
N ALA A 76 4.16 -5.36 -6.85
CA ALA A 76 4.04 -3.94 -6.51
C ALA A 76 5.32 -3.12 -6.68
N LYS A 77 6.49 -3.77 -6.60
CA LYS A 77 7.81 -3.13 -6.80
C LYS A 77 8.25 -3.11 -8.27
N THR A 78 7.44 -3.64 -9.19
CA THR A 78 7.72 -3.54 -10.61
C THR A 78 7.43 -2.13 -11.15
N SER A 79 7.78 -1.87 -12.42
CA SER A 79 7.43 -0.59 -13.03
C SER A 79 5.91 -0.42 -13.05
N ARG A 80 5.44 0.82 -12.89
CA ARG A 80 4.01 1.15 -12.97
C ARG A 80 3.37 0.63 -14.26
N GLU A 81 4.08 0.71 -15.38
CA GLU A 81 3.64 0.14 -16.66
C GLU A 81 3.37 -1.37 -16.57
N THR A 82 4.20 -2.13 -15.85
CA THR A 82 4.00 -3.57 -15.65
C THR A 82 2.75 -3.84 -14.82
N VAL A 83 2.51 -3.05 -13.77
CA VAL A 83 1.30 -3.14 -12.94
C VAL A 83 0.05 -2.80 -13.74
N GLU A 84 0.09 -1.76 -14.58
CA GLU A 84 -1.01 -1.36 -15.46
C GLU A 84 -1.31 -2.42 -16.52
N LYS A 85 -0.28 -3.07 -17.07
CA LYS A 85 -0.42 -4.22 -17.98
C LYS A 85 -1.04 -5.43 -17.28
N LEU A 86 -0.62 -5.74 -16.06
CA LEU A 86 -1.23 -6.79 -15.23
C LEU A 86 -2.71 -6.50 -14.96
N ALA A 87 -3.03 -5.28 -14.54
CA ALA A 87 -4.39 -4.83 -14.28
C ALA A 87 -5.28 -4.98 -15.53
N SER A 88 -4.78 -4.53 -16.67
CA SER A 88 -5.49 -4.61 -17.95
C SER A 88 -5.71 -6.06 -18.40
N ALA A 89 -4.70 -6.92 -18.24
CA ALA A 89 -4.80 -8.33 -18.60
C ALA A 89 -5.75 -9.12 -17.70
N LEU A 90 -5.82 -8.76 -16.41
CA LEU A 90 -6.71 -9.42 -15.44
C LEU A 90 -8.10 -8.77 -15.36
N GLU A 91 -8.35 -7.73 -16.17
CA GLU A 91 -9.61 -6.96 -16.18
C GLU A 91 -9.99 -6.39 -14.79
N ILE A 92 -9.00 -6.01 -13.99
CA ILE A 92 -9.19 -5.41 -12.66
C ILE A 92 -8.60 -4.00 -12.59
N PRO A 93 -9.08 -3.14 -11.68
CA PRO A 93 -8.47 -1.84 -11.42
C PRO A 93 -7.01 -1.98 -10.94
N VAL A 94 -6.16 -1.03 -11.32
CA VAL A 94 -4.74 -0.95 -10.88
C VAL A 94 -4.62 -0.99 -9.35
N LEU A 95 -5.52 -0.32 -8.65
CA LEU A 95 -5.57 -0.34 -7.18
C LEU A 95 -5.73 -1.76 -6.63
N GLN A 96 -6.54 -2.60 -7.28
CA GLN A 96 -6.78 -3.97 -6.87
C GLN A 96 -5.52 -4.83 -7.02
N VAL A 97 -4.68 -4.58 -8.03
CA VAL A 97 -3.37 -5.24 -8.14
C VAL A 97 -2.49 -4.93 -6.92
N TYR A 98 -2.45 -3.66 -6.49
CA TYR A 98 -1.70 -3.26 -5.30
C TYR A 98 -2.22 -3.90 -4.01
N ILE A 99 -3.55 -3.97 -3.85
CA ILE A 99 -4.19 -4.63 -2.70
C ILE A 99 -3.87 -6.14 -2.71
N LEU A 100 -4.11 -6.84 -3.82
CA LEU A 100 -3.88 -8.29 -3.96
C LEU A 100 -2.39 -8.67 -3.87
N SER A 101 -1.49 -7.73 -4.17
CA SER A 101 -0.06 -7.91 -3.96
C SER A 101 0.39 -7.68 -2.51
N GLY A 102 -0.52 -7.29 -1.60
CA GLY A 102 -0.19 -6.97 -0.21
C GLY A 102 0.54 -5.63 -0.01
N PHE A 103 0.60 -4.77 -1.05
CA PHE A 103 1.27 -3.47 -0.99
C PHE A 103 0.43 -2.41 -0.28
N ILE A 104 -0.90 -2.45 -0.49
CA ILE A 104 -1.84 -1.58 0.21
C ILE A 104 -2.66 -2.46 1.15
N LYS A 105 -2.63 -2.14 2.44
CA LYS A 105 -3.45 -2.79 3.47
C LYS A 105 -4.66 -1.91 3.80
N ASN A 106 -5.66 -2.49 4.44
CA ASN A 106 -6.85 -1.74 4.88
C ASN A 106 -6.48 -0.54 5.77
N ASP A 107 -5.45 -0.70 6.62
CA ASP A 107 -4.97 0.36 7.50
C ASP A 107 -4.38 1.55 6.74
N ASP A 108 -3.84 1.34 5.54
CA ASP A 108 -3.29 2.43 4.71
C ASP A 108 -4.40 3.28 4.07
N VAL A 109 -5.61 2.74 3.97
CA VAL A 109 -6.77 3.40 3.36
C VAL A 109 -7.61 4.14 4.39
N VAL A 110 -7.54 3.73 5.66
CA VAL A 110 -8.32 4.30 6.76
C VAL A 110 -7.53 5.39 7.48
N TYR A 111 -7.85 6.65 7.18
CA TYR A 111 -7.32 7.79 7.91
C TYR A 111 -8.11 8.02 9.21
N THR A 112 -7.64 7.47 10.33
CA THR A 112 -8.17 7.79 11.67
C THR A 112 -7.34 8.91 12.29
N THR A 113 -7.90 10.12 12.36
CA THR A 113 -7.31 11.16 13.20
C THR A 113 -7.96 11.15 14.56
N ASN A 114 -7.14 11.07 15.59
CA ASN A 114 -7.55 11.25 16.96
C ASN A 114 -8.22 12.64 17.14
N ILE A 115 -9.40 12.67 17.74
CA ILE A 115 -10.21 13.89 17.97
C ILE A 115 -9.39 15.02 18.62
N GLN A 116 -8.54 14.71 19.60
CA GLN A 116 -7.73 15.71 20.30
C GLN A 116 -6.70 16.37 19.37
N ASN A 117 -6.08 15.60 18.47
CA ASN A 117 -5.14 16.16 17.48
C ASN A 117 -5.85 17.09 16.50
N THR A 118 -7.03 16.70 16.00
CA THR A 118 -7.84 17.56 15.11
C THR A 118 -8.26 18.85 15.83
N LEU A 119 -8.71 18.75 17.08
CA LEU A 119 -9.10 19.92 17.87
C LEU A 119 -7.91 20.86 18.14
N GLU A 120 -6.69 20.34 18.35
CA GLU A 120 -5.51 21.20 18.47
C GLU A 120 -5.18 21.91 17.17
N LEU A 121 -5.28 21.21 16.02
CA LEU A 121 -5.08 21.83 14.70
C LEU A 121 -6.11 22.94 14.44
N ILE A 122 -7.37 22.69 14.75
CA ILE A 122 -8.46 23.67 14.63
C ILE A 122 -8.21 24.86 15.56
N TYR A 123 -7.80 24.62 16.80
CA TYR A 123 -7.42 25.71 17.72
C TYR A 123 -6.28 26.58 17.16
N ARG A 124 -5.24 25.96 16.58
CA ARG A 124 -4.14 26.70 15.93
C ARG A 124 -4.65 27.51 14.74
N GLN A 125 -5.56 26.95 13.95
CA GLN A 125 -6.14 27.65 12.79
C GLN A 125 -7.00 28.83 13.24
N MET A 126 -7.89 28.63 14.22
CA MET A 126 -8.69 29.71 14.84
C MET A 126 -7.83 30.80 15.45
N SER A 127 -6.70 30.45 16.06
CA SER A 127 -5.79 31.44 16.67
C SER A 127 -5.13 32.36 15.64
N LYS A 128 -4.95 31.88 14.39
CA LYS A 128 -4.39 32.63 13.28
C LYS A 128 -5.44 33.46 12.54
N ASP A 129 -6.72 33.10 12.66
CA ASP A 129 -7.79 33.86 12.04
C ASP A 129 -8.06 35.16 12.84
N LYS A 130 -7.81 36.29 12.17
CA LYS A 130 -7.97 37.65 12.73
C LYS A 130 -9.37 37.89 13.30
N ASN A 131 -10.39 37.23 12.76
CA ASN A 131 -11.78 37.40 13.20
C ASN A 131 -12.10 36.61 14.48
N MET A 132 -11.32 35.56 14.77
CA MET A 132 -11.52 34.68 15.92
C MET A 132 -10.50 34.85 17.03
N THR A 133 -9.31 35.41 16.76
CA THR A 133 -8.25 35.59 17.76
C THR A 133 -8.75 36.27 19.04
N TYR A 134 -9.68 37.23 18.94
CA TYR A 134 -10.23 37.97 20.09
C TYR A 134 -11.32 37.22 20.86
N LYS A 135 -11.98 36.24 20.23
CA LYS A 135 -13.08 35.45 20.80
C LYS A 135 -12.60 34.09 21.33
N LEU A 136 -11.38 33.68 20.96
CA LEU A 136 -10.81 32.41 21.33
C LEU A 136 -10.26 32.45 22.77
N PRO A 137 -10.61 31.46 23.63
CA PRO A 137 -10.01 31.36 24.96
C PRO A 137 -8.51 31.07 24.85
N LYS A 138 -7.73 31.52 25.85
CA LYS A 138 -6.29 31.20 25.94
C LYS A 138 -6.09 29.69 26.02
N LYS A 139 -4.96 29.19 25.49
CA LYS A 139 -4.65 27.74 25.41
C LYS A 139 -4.77 27.02 26.75
N SER A 140 -4.41 27.69 27.85
CA SER A 140 -4.56 27.14 29.21
C SER A 140 -6.01 26.85 29.60
N VAL A 141 -6.95 27.71 29.18
CA VAL A 141 -8.39 27.57 29.42
C VAL A 141 -9.01 26.62 28.40
N TRP A 142 -8.55 26.66 27.15
CA TRP A 142 -8.99 25.72 26.13
C TRP A 142 -8.70 24.27 26.55
N ASN A 143 -7.50 23.99 27.07
CA ASN A 143 -7.13 22.63 27.45
C ASN A 143 -8.03 22.05 28.55
N THR A 144 -8.53 22.87 29.47
CA THR A 144 -9.42 22.43 30.57
C THR A 144 -10.87 22.25 30.15
N TRP A 145 -11.27 22.68 28.95
CA TRP A 145 -12.63 22.49 28.48
C TRP A 145 -12.96 21.01 28.19
N PRO A 146 -14.19 20.58 28.48
CA PRO A 146 -14.66 19.27 28.08
C PRO A 146 -14.65 19.14 26.55
N GLU A 147 -14.44 17.92 26.06
CA GLU A 147 -14.29 17.65 24.62
C GLU A 147 -15.53 18.06 23.82
N SER A 148 -16.72 17.82 24.37
CA SER A 148 -18.00 18.26 23.78
C SER A 148 -18.05 19.77 23.53
N ALA A 149 -17.52 20.59 24.44
CA ALA A 149 -17.48 22.04 24.27
C ALA A 149 -16.46 22.47 23.20
N LYS A 150 -15.30 21.80 23.13
CA LYS A 150 -14.28 22.04 22.09
C LYS A 150 -14.81 21.69 20.70
N ILE A 151 -15.54 20.57 20.58
CA ILE A 151 -16.18 20.13 19.34
C ILE A 151 -17.27 21.11 18.92
N ALA A 152 -18.18 21.49 19.82
CA ALA A 152 -19.23 22.45 19.52
C ALA A 152 -18.65 23.80 19.03
N PHE A 153 -17.56 24.26 19.67
CA PHE A 153 -16.89 25.50 19.25
C PHE A 153 -16.21 25.37 17.90
N ALA A 154 -15.61 24.20 17.60
CA ALA A 154 -15.05 23.90 16.29
C ALA A 154 -16.14 23.88 15.20
N MET A 155 -17.30 23.26 15.46
CA MET A 155 -18.44 23.26 14.53
C MET A 155 -18.95 24.67 14.24
N MET A 156 -19.05 25.53 15.26
CA MET A 156 -19.43 26.94 15.07
C MET A 156 -18.43 27.69 14.18
N TYR A 157 -17.13 27.39 14.33
CA TYR A 157 -16.09 27.98 13.49
C TYR A 157 -16.14 27.48 12.03
N GLU A 158 -16.46 26.20 11.82
CA GLU A 158 -16.69 25.66 10.48
C GLU A 158 -17.86 26.36 9.79
N ASP A 159 -18.99 26.51 10.48
CA ASP A 159 -20.18 27.20 9.97
C ASP A 159 -19.88 28.66 9.59
N LEU A 160 -19.15 29.37 10.45
CA LEU A 160 -18.75 30.76 10.21
C LEU A 160 -17.76 30.93 9.05
N THR A 161 -16.93 29.93 8.77
CA THR A 161 -15.87 30.02 7.76
C THR A 161 -16.15 29.21 6.49
N ASN A 162 -17.25 28.47 6.44
CA ASN A 162 -17.60 27.49 5.40
C ASN A 162 -16.47 26.47 5.12
N ASN A 163 -15.60 26.20 6.08
CA ASN A 163 -14.52 25.22 5.96
C ASN A 163 -14.89 23.93 6.70
N ILE A 164 -14.65 22.79 6.06
CA ILE A 164 -14.84 21.47 6.68
C ILE A 164 -13.51 21.02 7.30
N LEU A 165 -13.43 21.04 8.62
CA LEU A 165 -12.26 20.75 9.46
C LEU A 165 -12.42 19.47 10.30
N LEU A 166 -13.65 19.08 10.64
CA LEU A 166 -14.01 17.93 11.47
C LEU A 166 -14.31 16.65 10.67
N ARG A 167 -14.02 16.63 9.36
CA ARG A 167 -14.52 15.62 8.39
C ARG A 167 -14.18 14.17 8.71
N TYR A 168 -13.03 13.90 9.32
CA TYR A 168 -12.50 12.54 9.54
C TYR A 168 -12.39 12.19 11.02
N ILE A 169 -13.15 12.88 11.88
CA ILE A 169 -13.17 12.58 13.30
C ILE A 169 -14.04 11.36 13.55
N THR A 170 -13.48 10.36 14.21
CA THR A 170 -14.26 9.30 14.84
C THR A 170 -14.79 9.83 16.17
N LEU A 171 -16.11 10.02 16.27
CA LEU A 171 -16.74 10.31 17.56
C LEU A 171 -16.77 9.02 18.38
N PRO A 172 -16.31 9.02 19.65
CA PRO A 172 -16.51 7.88 20.52
C PRO A 172 -18.01 7.63 20.66
N GLU A 173 -18.43 6.35 20.58
CA GLU A 173 -19.84 6.00 20.80
C GLU A 173 -20.27 6.44 22.21
N PRO A 174 -21.48 6.98 22.36
CA PRO A 174 -22.01 7.30 23.68
C PRO A 174 -22.14 6.00 24.50
N GLN A 175 -21.48 5.96 25.66
CA GLN A 175 -21.65 4.89 26.66
C GLN A 175 -23.02 4.95 27.32
#